data_AF-A0AAX2GK18-F1
#
_entry.id   AF-A0AAX2GK18-F1
#
_cell.length_a   1.000
_cell.length_b   1.000
_cell.length_c   1.000
_cell.angle_alpha   90.00
_cell.angle_beta   90.00
_cell.angle_gamma   90.00
#
_symmetry.space_group_name_H-M   'P 1'
#
loop_
_entity.id
_entity.type
_entity.pdbx_description
1 polymer ?
#
loop_
_entity_poly.entity_id
_entity_poly.type
_entity_poly.pdbx_seq_one_letter_code
_entity_poly.pdbx_strand_id
1 'polypeptide(L)'
;MKKVNYIVKYGLSTGVFTEKLIKRKNLKTIILLVENNKKFLILLKAKLKEKGNLLIVYRSVENIEQYIRENDITTYIHYVISCLPFASLQ
;
A
#
# COMPACT_ATOMS: atom_id res chain seq x y z
N MET A 1 -4.12 1.37 23.73
CA MET A 1 -4.38 1.23 22.27
C MET A 1 -3.13 0.71 21.59
N LYS A 2 -3.21 -0.36 20.79
CA LYS A 2 -2.03 -0.88 20.05
C LYS A 2 -1.61 0.13 18.98
N LYS A 3 -0.34 0.52 18.98
CA LYS A 3 0.24 1.41 17.97
C LYS A 3 0.39 0.65 16.66
N VAL A 4 -0.14 1.20 15.57
CA VAL A 4 -0.07 0.60 14.23
C VAL A 4 1.05 1.28 13.45
N ASN A 5 2.18 0.58 13.27
CA ASN A 5 3.34 1.17 12.58
C ASN A 5 3.33 0.88 11.09
N TYR A 6 2.90 -0.32 10.67
CA TYR A 6 3.01 -0.77 9.28
C TYR A 6 1.73 -1.44 8.79
N ILE A 7 1.25 -0.97 7.64
CA ILE A 7 0.14 -1.55 6.89
C ILE A 7 0.65 -1.90 5.50
N VAL A 8 0.50 -3.15 5.09
CA VAL A 8 0.72 -3.56 3.70
C VAL A 8 -0.60 -3.53 2.97
N LYS A 9 -0.64 -2.94 1.78
CA LYS A 9 -1.80 -2.98 0.90
C LYS A 9 -1.41 -3.39 -0.51
N TYR A 10 -2.18 -4.31 -1.08
CA TYR A 10 -2.07 -4.72 -2.49
C TYR A 10 -3.43 -4.67 -3.20
N GLY A 11 -3.38 -4.53 -4.53
CA GLY A 11 -4.55 -4.30 -5.38
C GLY A 11 -4.99 -2.83 -5.34
N LEU A 12 -4.32 -1.99 -6.12
CA LEU A 12 -4.78 -0.61 -6.30
C LEU A 12 -5.87 -0.55 -7.35
N SER A 13 -7.11 -0.52 -6.87
CA SER A 13 -8.25 -0.04 -7.65
C SER A 13 -8.12 1.48 -7.92
N THR A 14 -9.22 2.20 -8.05
CA THR A 14 -9.28 3.65 -8.37
C THR A 14 -8.62 4.60 -7.35
N GLY A 15 -8.05 4.07 -6.25
CA GLY A 15 -7.33 4.82 -5.22
C GLY A 15 -8.22 5.39 -4.10
N VAL A 16 -9.55 5.32 -4.22
CA VAL A 16 -10.50 5.93 -3.26
C VAL A 16 -10.31 5.38 -1.84
N PHE A 17 -10.14 4.06 -1.69
CA PHE A 17 -9.88 3.47 -0.38
C PHE A 17 -8.50 3.84 0.15
N THR A 18 -7.49 3.89 -0.73
CA THR A 18 -6.12 4.30 -0.35
C THR A 18 -6.11 5.74 0.19
N GLU A 19 -6.85 6.65 -0.45
CA GLU A 19 -6.97 8.03 -0.01
C GLU A 19 -7.65 8.14 1.37
N LYS A 20 -8.77 7.44 1.58
CA LYS A 20 -9.45 7.39 2.88
C LYS A 20 -8.55 6.81 3.97
N LEU A 21 -7.77 5.78 3.63
CA LEU A 21 -6.83 5.15 4.55
C LEU A 21 -5.70 6.13 4.94
N ILE A 22 -5.11 6.85 3.99
CA ILE A 22 -4.08 7.86 4.24
C ILE A 22 -4.62 9.02 5.09
N LYS A 23 -5.87 9.44 4.87
CA LYS A 23 -6.51 10.52 5.65
C LYS A 23 -6.83 10.12 7.10
N ARG A 24 -7.07 8.84 7.37
CA ARG A 24 -7.54 8.34 8.68
C ARG A 24 -6.46 7.64 9.51
N LYS A 25 -5.37 7.20 8.89
CA LYS A 25 -4.26 6.55 9.61
C LYS A 25 -3.57 7.53 10.56
N ASN A 26 -2.86 7.00 11.55
CA ASN A 26 -1.93 7.81 12.32
C ASN A 26 -0.83 8.36 11.38
N LEU A 27 -0.40 9.60 11.60
CA LEU A 27 0.65 10.23 10.80
C LEU A 27 1.92 9.37 10.74
N LYS A 28 2.28 8.70 11.85
CA LYS A 28 3.46 7.84 11.96
C LYS A 28 3.30 6.47 11.29
N THR A 29 2.08 6.03 10.98
CA THR A 29 1.85 4.74 10.30
C THR A 29 2.36 4.82 8.87
N ILE A 30 3.20 3.87 8.48
CA ILE A 30 3.69 3.71 7.11
C ILE A 30 2.76 2.74 6.38
N ILE A 31 2.32 3.13 5.18
CA ILE A 31 1.60 2.22 4.28
C ILE A 31 2.58 1.80 3.18
N LEU A 32 2.81 0.49 3.05
CA LEU A 32 3.50 -0.11 1.92
C LEU A 32 2.46 -0.54 0.88
N LEU A 33 2.47 0.12 -0.27
CA LEU A 33 1.64 -0.20 -1.42
C LEU A 33 2.45 -1.00 -2.43
N VAL A 34 1.95 -2.18 -2.80
CA VAL A 34 2.56 -3.00 -3.86
C VAL A 34 1.60 -3.10 -5.03
N GLU A 35 2.11 -2.76 -6.21
CA GLU A 35 1.35 -2.72 -7.46
C GLU A 35 2.23 -3.11 -8.64
N ASN A 36 1.74 -3.97 -9.52
CA ASN A 36 2.45 -4.34 -10.75
C ASN A 36 1.88 -3.64 -12.00
N ASN A 37 0.76 -2.93 -11.87
CA ASN A 37 0.13 -2.19 -12.96
C ASN A 37 0.55 -0.71 -12.97
N LYS A 38 1.36 -0.33 -13.97
CA LYS A 38 1.91 1.02 -14.12
C LYS A 38 0.84 2.10 -14.24
N LYS A 39 -0.30 1.81 -14.88
CA LYS A 39 -1.39 2.78 -15.09
C LYS A 39 -2.01 3.18 -13.75
N PHE A 40 -2.27 2.21 -12.88
CA PHE A 40 -2.79 2.49 -11.53
C PHE A 40 -1.79 3.26 -10.68
N LEU A 41 -0.50 2.93 -10.79
CA LEU A 41 0.55 3.67 -10.09
C LEU A 41 0.59 5.15 -10.48
N ILE A 42 0.55 5.46 -11.79
CA ILE A 42 0.57 6.84 -12.30
C ILE A 42 -0.68 7.59 -11.80
N LEU A 43 -1.86 6.98 -11.93
CA LEU A 43 -3.12 7.56 -11.46
C LEU A 43 -3.08 7.85 -9.95
N LEU A 44 -2.54 6.92 -9.17
CA LEU A 44 -2.43 7.06 -7.73
C LEU A 44 -1.46 8.18 -7.36
N LYS A 45 -0.28 8.24 -7.97
CA LYS A 45 0.71 9.30 -7.72
C LYS A 45 0.13 10.68 -8.03
N ALA A 46 -0.59 10.81 -9.15
CA ALA A 46 -1.26 12.05 -9.52
C ALA A 46 -2.35 12.46 -8.51
N LYS A 47 -3.13 11.50 -7.98
CA LYS A 47 -4.17 11.76 -6.98
C LYS A 47 -3.60 12.08 -5.60
N LEU A 48 -2.51 11.42 -5.19
CA LEU A 48 -2.00 11.48 -3.82
C LEU A 48 -0.99 12.60 -3.57
N LYS A 49 -0.45 13.25 -4.62
CA LYS A 49 0.45 14.44 -4.54
C LYS A 49 1.38 14.42 -3.31
N GLU A 50 2.17 13.35 -3.17
CA GLU A 50 3.16 13.15 -2.09
C GLU A 50 2.66 13.34 -0.65
N LYS A 51 1.37 13.07 -0.37
CA LYS A 51 0.85 13.20 0.99
C LYS A 51 1.16 11.96 1.85
N GLY A 52 2.22 12.09 2.66
CA GLY A 52 2.43 11.32 3.90
C GLY A 52 3.29 10.06 3.78
N ASN A 53 3.39 9.34 4.91
CA ASN A 53 4.18 8.10 5.07
C ASN A 53 3.66 6.95 4.20
N LEU A 54 3.93 7.01 2.91
CA LEU A 54 3.51 6.07 1.88
C LEU A 54 4.73 5.58 1.10
N LEU A 55 4.99 4.29 1.16
CA LEU A 55 5.98 3.60 0.34
C LEU A 55 5.25 2.93 -0.82
N ILE A 56 5.69 3.17 -2.05
CA ILE A 56 5.08 2.53 -3.23
C ILE A 56 6.12 1.69 -3.95
N VAL A 57 5.85 0.39 -4.05
CA VAL A 57 6.68 -0.60 -4.75
C VAL A 57 5.98 -1.02 -6.03
N TYR A 58 6.63 -0.76 -7.16
CA TYR A 58 6.14 -1.14 -8.48
C TYR A 58 6.63 -2.55 -8.88
N ARG A 59 6.08 -3.59 -8.25
CA ARG A 59 6.48 -4.99 -8.46
C ARG A 59 5.32 -5.96 -8.14
N SER A 60 5.50 -7.25 -8.44
CA SER A 60 4.54 -8.29 -8.07
C SER A 60 4.45 -8.48 -6.55
N VAL A 61 3.26 -8.80 -6.03
CA VAL A 61 3.03 -9.02 -4.59
C VAL A 61 3.72 -10.29 -4.09
N GLU A 62 4.06 -11.22 -4.99
CA GLU A 62 4.67 -12.52 -4.68
C GLU A 62 5.97 -12.42 -3.86
N ASN A 63 6.73 -11.32 -3.99
CA ASN A 63 7.97 -11.11 -3.24
C ASN A 63 7.82 -10.04 -2.13
N ILE A 64 6.64 -9.91 -1.53
CA ILE A 64 6.39 -8.90 -0.48
C ILE A 64 7.41 -8.94 0.66
N GLU A 65 7.85 -10.13 1.07
CA GLU A 65 8.87 -10.31 2.11
C GLU A 65 10.20 -9.65 1.76
N GLN A 66 10.59 -9.72 0.49
CA GLN A 66 11.80 -9.07 0.01
C GLN A 66 11.66 -7.55 0.15
N TYR A 67 10.51 -6.98 -0.21
CA TYR A 67 10.31 -5.53 -0.14
C TYR A 67 10.21 -5.01 1.28
N ILE A 68 9.65 -5.80 2.19
CA ILE A 68 9.65 -5.50 3.63
C ILE A 68 11.09 -5.40 4.14
N ARG A 69 11.94 -6.37 3.78
CA ARG A 69 13.37 -6.37 4.16
C ARG A 69 14.13 -5.19 3.54
N GLU A 70 13.93 -4.92 2.24
CA GLU A 70 14.60 -3.84 1.51
C GLU A 70 14.25 -2.43 2.02
N ASN A 71 13.09 -2.26 2.66
CA ASN A 71 12.64 -0.96 3.19
C ASN A 71 12.89 -0.82 4.70
N ASP A 72 13.79 -1.64 5.26
CA ASP A 72 14.12 -1.68 6.70
C ASP A 72 12.89 -1.80 7.60
N ILE A 73 11.82 -2.43 7.10
CA ILE A 73 10.64 -2.77 7.90
C ILE A 73 11.01 -4.01 8.72
N THR A 74 11.81 -3.78 9.75
CA THR A 74 12.34 -4.82 10.66
C THR A 74 11.31 -5.33 11.67
N THR A 75 10.10 -4.75 11.65
CA THR A 75 9.03 -4.99 12.64
C THR A 75 7.81 -5.65 12.02
N TYR A 76 6.99 -6.29 12.87
CA TYR A 76 5.73 -6.92 12.48
C TYR A 76 4.82 -6.01 11.64
N ILE A 77 4.30 -6.56 10.55
CA ILE A 77 3.17 -5.95 9.82
C ILE A 77 1.93 -6.09 10.71
N HIS A 78 1.28 -4.95 10.96
CA HIS A 78 0.11 -4.93 11.83
C HIS A 78 -1.16 -5.30 11.07
N TYR A 79 -1.24 -4.93 9.79
CA TYR A 79 -2.36 -5.23 8.92
C TYR A 79 -1.93 -5.46 7.48
N VAL A 80 -2.61 -6.41 6.84
CA VAL A 80 -2.54 -6.66 5.41
C VAL A 80 -3.91 -6.37 4.82
N ILE A 81 -3.97 -5.48 3.82
CA ILE A 81 -5.20 -5.09 3.14
C ILE A 81 -5.11 -5.57 1.69
N SER A 82 -5.93 -6.55 1.35
CA SER A 82 -6.16 -6.95 -0.04
C SER A 82 -7.36 -6.19 -0.59
N CYS A 83 -7.15 -5.42 -1.66
CA CYS A 83 -8.22 -4.88 -2.48
C CYS A 83 -8.02 -5.35 -3.92
N LEU A 84 -7.78 -6.64 -4.10
CA LEU A 84 -7.80 -7.24 -5.41
C LEU A 84 -9.20 -6.95 -6.02
N PRO A 85 -9.28 -6.48 -7.27
CA PRO A 85 -10.54 -6.48 -7.98
C PRO A 85 -11.17 -7.85 -7.81
N PHE A 86 -12.49 -7.90 -7.63
CA PHE A 86 -13.20 -9.12 -7.97
C PHE A 86 -13.00 -9.27 -9.48
N ALA A 87 -11.88 -9.87 -9.87
CA ALA A 87 -11.68 -10.34 -11.20
C ALA A 87 -12.78 -11.38 -11.35
N SER A 88 -13.84 -11.02 -12.07
CA SER A 88 -14.52 -12.00 -12.89
C SER A 88 -13.39 -12.78 -13.57
N LEU A 89 -13.29 -14.07 -13.23
CA LEU A 89 -12.53 -15.05 -13.99
C LEU A 89 -12.67 -14.68 -15.48
N GLN A 90 -11.58 -14.27 -16.12
CA GLN A 90 -11.46 -14.21 -17.57
C GLN A 90 -10.20 -14.98 -17.95
#